data_AF-A0A6B3FFH6-F1
#
_entry.id   AF-A0A6B3FFH6-F1
#
_cell.length_a   1.000
_cell.length_b   1.000
_cell.length_c   1.000
_cell.angle_alpha   90.00
_cell.angle_beta   90.00
_cell.angle_gamma   90.00
#
_symmetry.space_group_name_H-M   'P 1'
#
loop_
_entity.id
_entity.type
_entity.pdbx_description
1 polymer ?
#
loop_
_entity_poly.entity_id
_entity_poly.type
_entity_poly.pdbx_seq_one_letter_code
_entity_poly.pdbx_strand_id
1 'polypeptide(L)' 'WTEAAPGTAHDLSSLDVLLVGGAKFSEEAARRVRPALGCTLQQVFGMAEGLVNYTRLDDPVETIVTTQGRPISP' A
#
# COMPACT_ATOMS: atom_id res chain seq x y z
N TRP A 1 -3.92 -6.56 10.06
CA TRP A 1 -3.63 -7.59 9.03
C TRP A 1 -2.15 -7.97 9.01
N THR A 2 -1.20 -7.02 9.03
CA THR A 2 0.26 -7.31 9.12
C THR A 2 0.65 -8.21 10.30
N GLU A 3 -0.05 -8.11 11.43
CA GLU A 3 0.21 -8.92 12.64
C GLU A 3 -0.39 -10.31 12.57
N ALA A 4 -1.54 -10.43 11.91
CA ALA A 4 -2.31 -11.66 11.84
C ALA A 4 -1.80 -12.58 10.72
N ALA A 5 -1.31 -12.01 9.61
CA ALA A 5 -0.93 -12.76 8.42
C ALA A 5 0.12 -13.85 8.66
N PRO A 6 1.18 -13.65 9.49
CA PRO A 6 2.15 -14.72 9.74
C PRO A 6 1.57 -15.96 10.45
N GLY A 7 0.46 -15.82 11.17
CA GLY A 7 -0.18 -16.91 11.93
C GLY A 7 -1.47 -17.45 11.29
N THR A 8 -1.84 -16.99 10.10
CA THR A 8 -3.09 -17.38 9.45
C THR A 8 -2.99 -18.76 8.79
N ALA A 9 -4.07 -19.54 8.80
CA ALA A 9 -4.19 -20.79 8.04
C ALA A 9 -4.66 -20.56 6.60
N HIS A 10 -5.01 -19.32 6.25
CA HIS A 10 -5.49 -18.97 4.91
C HIS A 10 -4.33 -18.73 3.95
N ASP A 11 -4.45 -19.25 2.73
CA ASP A 11 -3.53 -18.91 1.66
C ASP A 11 -3.81 -17.48 1.16
N LEU A 12 -2.80 -16.62 1.24
CA LEU A 12 -2.86 -15.24 0.78
C LEU A 12 -1.99 -15.02 -0.46
N SER A 13 -1.42 -16.08 -1.07
CA SER A 13 -0.46 -15.95 -2.16
C SER A 13 -1.06 -15.38 -3.44
N SER A 14 -2.39 -15.35 -3.58
CA SER A 14 -3.08 -14.70 -4.69
C SER A 14 -3.21 -13.18 -4.55
N LEU A 15 -2.83 -12.61 -3.40
CA LEU A 15 -2.88 -11.17 -3.17
C LEU A 15 -1.65 -10.51 -3.80
N ASP A 16 -1.84 -9.81 -4.93
CA ASP A 16 -0.75 -9.11 -5.61
C ASP A 16 -0.53 -7.69 -5.08
N VAL A 17 -1.62 -6.96 -4.81
CA VAL A 17 -1.57 -5.55 -4.43
C VAL A 17 -2.53 -5.25 -3.27
N LEU A 18 -2.03 -4.60 -2.23
CA LEU A 18 -2.83 -4.04 -1.14
C LEU A 18 -2.90 -2.51 -1.27
N LEU A 19 -4.10 -1.99 -1.50
CA LEU A 19 -4.36 -0.55 -1.53
C LEU A 19 -4.66 -0.05 -0.10
N VAL A 20 -3.94 0.97 0.35
CA VAL A 20 -4.18 1.62 1.65
C VAL A 20 -4.35 3.12 1.44
N GLY A 21 -5.45 3.67 1.94
CA GLY A 21 -5.80 5.08 1.77
C GLY A 21 -6.87 5.56 2.76
N GLY A 22 -7.41 6.75 2.53
CA GLY A 22 -8.42 7.40 3.39
C GLY A 22 -7.83 8.16 4.59
N ALA A 23 -6.63 7.79 5.03
CA ALA A 23 -5.80 8.56 5.96
C ALA A 23 -4.31 8.30 5.64
N LYS A 24 -3.42 9.14 6.17
CA LYS A 24 -1.98 8.92 6.03
C LYS A 24 -1.60 7.59 6.67
N PHE A 25 -1.06 6.67 5.87
CA PHE A 25 -0.48 5.44 6.37
C PHE A 25 0.96 5.69 6.83
N SER A 26 1.31 5.29 8.05
CA SER A 26 2.65 5.54 8.60
C SER A 26 3.70 4.70 7.88
N GLU A 27 4.91 5.25 7.74
CA GLU A 27 6.04 4.55 7.13
C GLU A 27 6.34 3.23 7.84
N GLU A 28 6.32 3.24 9.18
CA GLU A 28 6.53 2.05 10.01
C GLU A 28 5.55 0.92 9.65
N ALA A 29 4.26 1.26 9.51
CA ALA A 29 3.24 0.28 9.13
C ALA A 29 3.39 -0.15 7.66
N ALA A 30 3.75 0.78 6.76
CA ALA A 30 4.00 0.50 5.35
C ALA A 30 5.15 -0.49 5.13
N ARG A 31 6.25 -0.37 5.88
CA ARG A 31 7.39 -1.29 5.79
C ARG A 31 7.05 -2.72 6.21
N ARG A 32 5.96 -2.91 6.97
CA ARG A 32 5.49 -4.23 7.41
C ARG A 32 4.62 -4.95 6.38
N VAL A 33 4.17 -4.30 5.31
CA VAL A 33 3.23 -4.90 4.34
C VAL A 33 3.85 -6.10 3.63
N ARG A 34 4.94 -5.87 2.91
CA ARG A 34 5.56 -6.87 2.04
C ARG A 34 6.09 -8.08 2.83
N PRO A 35 6.78 -7.90 3.98
CA PRO A 35 7.22 -9.05 4.78
C PRO A 35 6.06 -9.89 5.35
N ALA A 36 4.92 -9.26 5.67
CA ALA A 36 3.79 -9.97 6.29
C ALA A 36 2.83 -10.60 5.28
N LEU A 37 2.62 -9.97 4.12
CA LEU A 37 1.61 -10.38 3.14
C LEU A 37 2.18 -10.86 1.81
N GLY A 38 3.45 -10.65 1.52
CA GLY A 38 4.05 -11.00 0.22
C GLY A 38 3.62 -10.13 -0.97
N CYS A 39 2.68 -9.19 -0.78
CA CYS A 39 2.13 -8.33 -1.82
C CYS A 39 2.80 -6.95 -1.91
N THR A 40 2.53 -6.22 -3.00
CA THR A 40 2.93 -4.83 -3.19
C THR A 40 1.97 -3.89 -2.46
N LEU A 41 2.50 -2.97 -1.65
CA LEU A 41 1.72 -1.85 -1.12
C LEU A 41 1.50 -0.80 -2.22
N GLN A 42 0.27 -0.31 -2.36
CA GLN A 42 -0.05 0.90 -3.10
C GLN A 42 -0.69 1.94 -2.17
N GLN A 43 -0.03 3.08 -1.99
CA GLN A 43 -0.58 4.20 -1.24
C GLN A 43 -1.61 4.93 -2.10
N VAL A 44 -2.78 5.23 -1.53
CA VAL A 44 -3.86 5.93 -2.21
C VAL A 44 -4.24 7.16 -1.40
N PHE A 45 -3.94 8.35 -1.95
CA PHE A 45 -4.37 9.61 -1.36
C PHE A 45 -5.30 10.34 -2.32
N GLY A 46 -6.58 10.34 -1.99
CA GLY A 46 -7.59 11.03 -2.77
C GLY A 46 -8.72 11.57 -1.93
N MET A 47 -9.57 12.32 -2.61
CA MET A 47 -10.74 12.97 -2.05
C MET A 47 -11.93 12.79 -3.00
N ALA A 48 -13.16 12.84 -2.47
CA ALA A 48 -14.36 12.57 -3.26
C ALA A 48 -14.57 13.61 -4.38
N GLU A 49 -13.99 14.80 -4.23
CA GLU A 49 -14.11 15.95 -5.12
C GLU A 49 -13.29 15.80 -6.41
N GLY A 50 -12.33 14.87 -6.47
CA GLY A 50 -11.69 14.50 -7.73
C GLY A 50 -10.24 14.07 -7.63
N LEU A 51 -9.38 14.81 -6.91
CA LEU A 51 -7.95 14.48 -6.84
C LEU A 51 -7.74 13.07 -6.29
N VAL A 52 -6.98 12.25 -7.02
CA VAL A 52 -6.50 10.95 -6.54
C VAL A 52 -5.04 10.75 -6.94
N ASN A 53 -4.23 10.36 -5.97
CA ASN A 53 -2.81 10.08 -6.10
C ASN A 53 -2.52 8.62 -5.75
N TYR A 54 -1.59 8.03 -6.50
CA TYR A 54 -1.13 6.65 -6.31
C TYR A 54 0.39 6.59 -6.34
N THR A 55 0.99 5.79 -5.46
CA THR A 55 2.30 5.23 -5.78
C THR A 55 2.14 4.28 -6.96
N ARG A 56 3.07 4.29 -7.91
CA ARG A 56 3.06 3.34 -9.02
C ARG A 56 3.56 1.98 -8.53
N LEU A 57 3.13 0.92 -9.22
CA LEU A 57 3.43 -0.46 -8.81
C LEU A 57 4.91 -0.82 -8.97
N ASP A 58 5.61 -0.09 -9.83
CA ASP A 58 7.03 -0.17 -10.12
C ASP A 58 7.86 0.91 -9.41
N ASP A 59 7.23 1.75 -8.57
CA ASP A 59 7.98 2.72 -7.77
C ASP A 59 8.96 2.01 -6.83
N PRO A 60 10.14 2.60 -6.55
CA PRO A 60 11.04 2.09 -5.53
C PRO A 60 10.34 1.92 -4.19
N VAL A 61 10.74 0.89 -3.42
CA VAL A 61 10.17 0.61 -2.08
C VAL A 61 10.18 1.86 -1.20
N GLU A 62 11.26 2.64 -1.22
CA GLU A 62 11.35 3.89 -0.45
C GLU A 62 10.27 4.90 -0.84
N THR A 63 9.98 5.06 -2.13
CA THR A 63 8.89 5.91 -2.61
C THR A 63 7.53 5.38 -2.13
N ILE A 64 7.31 4.06 -2.19
CA ILE A 64 6.06 3.43 -1.76
C ILE A 64 5.81 3.64 -0.25
N VAL A 65 6.83 3.49 0.59
CA VAL A 65 6.64 3.52 2.05
C VAL A 65 6.71 4.93 2.65
N THR A 66 7.31 5.90 1.95
CA THR A 66 7.49 7.27 2.48
C THR A 66 6.56 8.32 1.85
N THR A 67 5.91 8.03 0.72
CA THR A 67 5.05 9.00 0.00
C THR A 67 3.59 8.56 -0.07
N GLN A 68 2.73 9.45 -0.58
CA GLN A 68 1.31 9.17 -0.83
C GLN A 68 0.99 9.16 -2.34
N GLY A 69 2.03 9.01 -3.16
CA GLY A 69 1.90 8.92 -4.61
C GLY A 69 1.87 10.25 -5.34
N ARG A 70 1.53 10.16 -6.64
CA ARG A 70 1.40 11.28 -7.57
C ARG A 70 0.06 11.19 -8.33
N PRO A 71 -0.46 12.31 -8.89
CA PRO A 71 -1.77 12.35 -9.52
C PRO A 71 -1.99 11.22 -10.54
N ILE A 72 -3.21 10.70 -10.61
CA ILE A 72 -3.57 9.65 -11.58
C ILE A 72 -3.47 10.16 -13.02
N SER A 73 -3.81 11.43 -13.25
CA SER A 73 -3.77 12.14 -14.53
C SER A 73 -2.98 13.44 -14.35
N PRO A 74 -2.25 13.91 -15.39
CA PRO A 74 -1.66 15.25 -15.43
C PRO A 74 -2.68 16.36 -15.21
#